data_AF-A0A6F8VGJ8-F1
#
_entry.id   AF-A0A6F8VGJ8-F1
#
_cell.length_a   1.000
_cell.length_b   1.000
_cell.length_c   1.000
_cell.angle_alpha   90.00
_cell.angle_beta   90.00
_cell.angle_gamma   90.00
#
_symmetry.space_group_name_H-M   'P 1'
#
loop_
_entity.id
_entity.type
_entity.pdbx_description
1 polymer ?
#
loop_
_entity_poly.entity_id
_entity_poly.type
_entity_poly.pdbx_seq_one_letter_code
_entity_poly.pdbx_strand_id
1 'polypeptide(L)'
;MLILIWASDVVLDLQGHTLGRGRLLKNPGGNGIEIVDKYTNIRILNGTLQDFHTGVFHDSAKYPAVEEVPTYDAQLNTYRFPKSGVVLENITFKNNKENFRIRIPREQKP
;
A
#
# COMPACT_ATOMS: atom_id res chain seq x y z
N MET A 1 -9.57 -8.83 -3.62
CA MET A 1 -9.28 -9.07 -2.20
C MET A 1 -8.67 -7.80 -1.62
N LEU A 2 -9.04 -7.43 -0.40
CA LEU A 2 -8.48 -6.30 0.34
C LEU A 2 -7.93 -6.84 1.66
N ILE A 3 -6.71 -6.44 2.03
CA ILE A 3 -6.18 -6.66 3.37
C ILE A 3 -6.25 -5.33 4.12
N LEU A 4 -6.91 -5.34 5.27
CA LEU A 4 -7.05 -4.17 6.13
C LEU A 4 -6.18 -4.35 7.38
N ILE A 5 -5.26 -3.41 7.62
CA ILE A 5 -4.33 -3.43 8.76
C ILE A 5 -4.73 -2.35 9.76
N TRP A 6 -5.28 -2.78 10.90
CA TRP A 6 -5.72 -1.93 12.02
C TRP A 6 -4.87 -2.18 13.28
N ALA A 7 -3.55 -2.28 13.13
CA ALA A 7 -2.63 -2.52 14.24
C ALA A 7 -1.22 -2.01 13.91
N SER A 8 -0.45 -1.69 14.96
CA SER A 8 0.99 -1.42 14.88
C SER A 8 1.79 -2.72 15.00
N ASP A 9 3.07 -2.67 14.62
CA ASP A 9 4.03 -3.78 14.76
C ASP A 9 3.59 -5.04 13.99
N VAL A 10 3.04 -4.81 12.80
CA VAL A 10 2.50 -5.87 11.93
C VAL A 10 3.56 -6.31 10.93
N VAL A 11 3.73 -7.62 10.79
CA VAL A 11 4.44 -8.24 9.67
C VAL A 11 3.44 -9.01 8.83
N LEU A 12 3.18 -8.51 7.61
CA LEU A 12 2.41 -9.18 6.59
C LEU A 12 3.37 -9.80 5.58
N ASP A 13 3.60 -11.10 5.67
CA ASP A 13 4.39 -11.85 4.70
C ASP A 13 3.45 -12.55 3.70
N LEU A 14 3.62 -12.25 2.42
CA LEU A 14 2.84 -12.87 1.35
C LEU A 14 3.47 -14.18 0.86
N GLN A 15 4.66 -14.57 1.34
CA GLN A 15 5.31 -15.85 1.07
C GLN A 15 5.45 -16.21 -0.43
N GLY A 16 5.69 -15.20 -1.26
CA GLY A 16 5.79 -15.30 -2.72
C GLY A 16 4.45 -15.30 -3.46
N HIS A 17 3.32 -15.22 -2.75
CA HIS A 17 1.99 -15.21 -3.38
C HIS A 17 1.66 -13.86 -4.02
N THR A 18 0.78 -13.93 -5.02
CA THR A 18 0.17 -12.76 -5.65
C THR A 18 -1.15 -12.42 -4.97
N LEU A 19 -1.21 -11.24 -4.36
CA LEU A 19 -2.44 -10.57 -3.99
C LEU A 19 -2.91 -9.79 -5.22
N GLY A 20 -4.05 -10.15 -5.79
CA GLY A 20 -4.59 -9.42 -6.95
C GLY A 20 -6.08 -9.57 -7.13
N ARG A 21 -6.67 -8.74 -8.01
CA ARG A 21 -8.11 -8.81 -8.33
C ARG A 21 -8.40 -9.64 -9.59
N GLY A 22 -7.37 -10.03 -10.34
CA GLY A 22 -7.53 -10.68 -11.64
C GLY A 22 -8.11 -9.72 -12.69
N ARG A 23 -7.95 -10.08 -13.97
CA ARG A 23 -8.26 -9.26 -15.17
C ARG A 23 -9.74 -8.86 -15.35
N LEU A 24 -10.63 -9.15 -14.38
CA LEU A 24 -12.08 -9.13 -14.57
C LEU A 24 -12.78 -7.81 -14.16
N LEU A 25 -12.09 -6.81 -13.62
CA LEU A 25 -12.75 -5.57 -13.22
C LEU A 25 -12.32 -4.41 -14.13
N LYS A 26 -13.24 -3.98 -15.00
CA LYS A 26 -13.11 -2.83 -15.94
C LYS A 26 -12.85 -1.49 -15.26
N ASN A 27 -12.91 -1.43 -13.94
CA ASN A 27 -12.49 -0.29 -13.13
C ASN A 27 -11.36 -0.75 -12.22
N PRO A 28 -10.22 -0.04 -12.14
CA PRO A 28 -9.18 -0.37 -11.18
C PRO A 28 -9.84 -0.40 -9.80
N GLY A 29 -9.95 -1.62 -9.25
CA GLY A 29 -10.63 -1.86 -7.99
C GLY A 29 -9.91 -1.10 -6.87
N GLY A 30 -10.62 -0.78 -5.79
CA GLY A 30 -10.03 -0.16 -4.59
C GLY A 30 -8.78 -0.87 -4.07
N ASN A 31 -8.24 -0.35 -2.96
CA ASN A 31 -6.91 -0.70 -2.43
C ASN A 31 -6.64 -2.21 -2.32
N GLY A 32 -5.38 -2.60 -2.52
CA GLY A 32 -4.92 -3.98 -2.27
C GLY A 32 -4.67 -4.23 -0.80
N ILE A 33 -3.81 -3.42 -0.20
CA ILE A 33 -3.55 -3.35 1.24
C ILE A 33 -3.91 -1.95 1.70
N GLU A 34 -4.70 -1.86 2.77
CA GLU A 34 -5.07 -0.60 3.39
C GLU A 34 -4.61 -0.58 4.84
N ILE A 35 -3.79 0.42 5.17
CA ILE A 35 -3.33 0.72 6.51
C ILE A 35 -4.16 1.89 7.01
N VAL A 36 -4.89 1.67 8.09
CA VAL A 36 -5.67 2.74 8.70
C VAL A 36 -4.80 3.58 9.61
N ASP A 37 -5.20 4.83 9.76
CA ASP A 37 -4.52 5.89 10.48
C ASP A 37 -3.99 5.45 11.85
N LYS A 38 -3.02 6.21 12.39
CA LYS A 38 -2.27 6.05 13.65
C LYS A 38 -1.40 4.80 13.82
N TYR A 39 -1.51 3.78 12.98
CA TYR A 39 -0.72 2.56 13.11
C TYR A 39 0.67 2.69 12.46
N THR A 40 1.69 2.13 13.12
CA THR A 40 3.10 2.28 12.75
C THR A 40 3.85 0.95 12.79
N ASN A 41 5.09 0.93 12.31
CA ASN A 41 5.96 -0.28 12.30
C ASN A 41 5.36 -1.44 11.50
N ILE A 42 4.84 -1.16 10.31
CA ILE A 42 4.22 -2.17 9.45
C ILE A 42 5.23 -2.61 8.39
N ARG A 43 5.41 -3.92 8.24
CA ARG A 43 6.26 -4.53 7.22
C ARG A 43 5.41 -5.40 6.30
N ILE A 44 5.51 -5.18 5.00
CA ILE A 44 4.83 -5.98 3.96
C ILE A 44 5.92 -6.65 3.12
N LEU A 45 5.91 -7.98 3.09
CA LEU A 45 7.05 -8.78 2.65
C LEU A 45 6.68 -9.76 1.54
N ASN A 46 7.66 -10.03 0.67
CA ASN A 46 7.75 -11.19 -0.22
C ASN A 46 6.48 -11.49 -1.01
N GLY A 47 6.10 -10.67 -1.97
CA GLY A 47 4.92 -10.98 -2.78
C GLY A 47 4.67 -10.03 -3.93
N THR A 48 3.57 -10.31 -4.64
CA THR A 48 3.14 -9.50 -5.77
C THR A 48 1.80 -8.84 -5.47
N LEU A 49 1.71 -7.52 -5.68
CA LEU A 49 0.45 -6.75 -5.65
C LEU A 49 0.04 -6.43 -7.07
N GLN A 50 -1.09 -6.97 -7.53
CA GLN A 50 -1.49 -6.90 -8.94
C GLN A 50 -2.93 -6.44 -9.17
N ASP A 51 -3.14 -5.63 -10.22
CA ASP A 51 -4.47 -5.22 -10.72
C ASP A 51 -5.28 -4.37 -9.70
N PHE A 52 -4.63 -3.45 -8.98
CA PHE A 52 -5.25 -2.52 -8.04
C PHE A 52 -5.24 -1.06 -8.53
N HIS A 53 -6.17 -0.24 -8.01
CA HIS A 53 -6.04 1.21 -8.11
C HIS A 53 -4.83 1.69 -7.32
N THR A 54 -4.73 1.27 -6.05
CA THR A 54 -3.58 1.52 -5.20
C THR A 54 -3.14 0.19 -4.60
N GLY A 55 -1.89 -0.22 -4.84
CA GLY A 55 -1.36 -1.48 -4.28
C GLY A 55 -1.37 -1.45 -2.76
N VAL A 56 -0.76 -0.42 -2.17
CA VAL A 56 -0.74 -0.16 -0.73
C VAL A 56 -1.21 1.27 -0.46
N PHE A 57 -2.27 1.41 0.32
CA PHE A 57 -2.84 2.70 0.71
C PHE A 57 -2.69 2.89 2.22
N HIS A 58 -2.16 4.03 2.63
CA HIS A 58 -2.11 4.42 4.04
C HIS A 58 -2.95 5.67 4.24
N ASP A 59 -4.10 5.52 4.90
CA ASP A 59 -4.93 6.67 5.29
C ASP A 59 -4.35 7.26 6.57
N SER A 60 -3.52 8.30 6.49
CA SER A 60 -2.86 8.86 7.67
C SER A 60 -3.21 10.33 7.87
N ALA A 61 -3.83 10.65 9.01
CA ALA A 61 -4.01 12.02 9.49
C ALA A 61 -2.73 12.76 9.82
N LYS A 62 -1.69 12.01 10.13
CA LYS A 62 -0.51 12.56 10.79
C LYS A 62 0.60 13.00 9.84
N TYR A 63 0.56 12.59 8.57
CA TYR A 63 1.68 12.79 7.64
C TYR A 63 1.32 13.73 6.48
N PRO A 64 1.90 14.95 6.44
CA PRO A 64 1.74 15.85 5.31
C PRO A 64 2.69 15.42 4.19
N ALA A 65 2.26 14.52 3.32
CA ALA A 65 2.70 14.41 1.93
C ALA A 65 2.06 13.20 1.24
N VAL A 66 1.71 13.37 -0.03
CA VAL A 66 1.60 12.28 -0.98
C VAL A 66 3.02 11.89 -1.36
N GLU A 67 3.49 10.74 -0.90
CA GLU A 67 4.66 10.09 -1.47
C GLU A 67 4.14 9.06 -2.46
N GLU A 68 4.03 9.47 -3.72
CA GLU A 68 3.76 8.54 -4.81
C GLU A 68 5.07 7.89 -5.21
N VAL A 69 5.06 6.56 -5.33
CA VAL A 69 6.10 5.83 -6.05
C VAL A 69 5.50 5.46 -7.41
N PRO A 70 5.58 6.37 -8.42
CA PRO A 70 4.98 6.13 -9.72
C PRO A 70 5.93 5.26 -10.54
N THR A 71 5.70 3.96 -10.53
CA THR A 71 6.31 3.05 -11.49
C THR A 71 5.33 1.95 -11.81
N TYR A 72 4.75 1.97 -13.00
CA TYR A 72 4.09 0.77 -13.52
C TYR A 72 5.13 -0.37 -13.52
N ASP A 73 4.75 -1.52 -12.96
CA ASP A 73 5.60 -2.71 -12.87
C ASP A 73 6.92 -2.49 -12.10
N ALA A 74 6.83 -2.17 -10.81
CA ALA A 74 7.98 -1.94 -9.94
C ALA A 74 8.36 -3.18 -9.13
N GLN A 75 9.65 -3.54 -9.12
CA GLN A 75 10.19 -4.49 -8.16
C GLN A 75 10.98 -3.73 -7.10
N LEU A 76 10.52 -3.79 -5.84
CA LEU A 76 11.17 -3.17 -4.70
C LEU A 76 11.84 -4.24 -3.85
N ASN A 77 13.16 -4.19 -3.75
CA ASN A 77 13.91 -5.03 -2.82
C ASN A 77 13.67 -4.58 -1.37
N THR A 78 13.82 -3.28 -1.11
CA THR A 78 13.45 -2.67 0.17
C THR A 78 13.08 -1.21 -0.06
N TYR A 79 11.91 -0.81 0.42
CA TYR A 79 11.46 0.58 0.43
C TYR A 79 10.92 0.92 1.80
N ARG A 80 11.43 1.99 2.40
CA ARG A 80 10.98 2.49 3.70
C ARG A 80 10.37 3.86 3.52
N PHE A 81 9.10 3.98 3.85
CA PHE A 81 8.40 5.26 3.86
C PHE A 81 8.82 6.05 5.11
N PRO A 82 9.59 7.14 4.98
CA PRO A 82 10.26 7.78 6.11
C PRO A 82 9.29 8.34 7.15
N LYS A 83 8.11 8.79 6.69
CA LYS A 83 7.10 9.40 7.54
C LYS A 83 6.21 8.36 8.21
N SER A 84 5.76 7.33 7.49
CA SER A 84 4.76 6.38 7.98
C SER A 84 5.32 5.19 8.76
N GLY A 85 6.63 4.94 8.71
CA GLY A 85 7.22 3.74 9.30
C GLY A 85 6.79 2.44 8.62
N VAL A 86 6.18 2.54 7.43
CA VAL A 86 5.84 1.39 6.59
C VAL A 86 7.08 0.97 5.81
N VAL A 87 7.35 -0.33 5.78
CA VAL A 87 8.44 -0.95 5.03
C VAL A 87 7.87 -1.97 4.06
N LEU A 88 8.29 -1.91 2.81
CA LEU A 88 8.03 -2.91 1.79
C LEU A 88 9.33 -3.63 1.50
N GLU A 89 9.36 -4.96 1.57
CA GLU A 89 10.56 -5.74 1.23
C GLU A 89 10.20 -6.88 0.29
N ASN A 90 10.96 -7.03 -0.80
CA ASN A 90 10.73 -8.00 -1.86
C ASN A 90 9.28 -7.96 -2.39
N ILE A 91 8.79 -6.76 -2.69
CA ILE A 91 7.45 -6.54 -3.23
C ILE A 91 7.54 -6.20 -4.72
N THR A 92 6.76 -6.92 -5.51
CA THR A 92 6.53 -6.62 -6.92
C THR A 92 5.15 -5.99 -7.07
N PHE A 93 5.07 -4.80 -7.64
CA PHE A 93 3.81 -4.23 -8.09
C PHE A 93 3.64 -4.54 -9.57
N LYS A 94 2.44 -4.93 -9.99
CA LYS A 94 2.17 -5.23 -11.40
C LYS A 94 0.80 -4.72 -11.83
N ASN A 95 0.75 -3.94 -12.91
CA ASN A 95 -0.51 -3.40 -13.45
C ASN A 95 -1.39 -2.69 -12.39
N ASN A 96 -0.76 -1.98 -11.44
CA ASN A 96 -1.47 -1.10 -10.53
C ASN A 96 -1.48 0.33 -11.09
N LYS A 97 -2.55 1.09 -10.85
CA LYS A 97 -2.59 2.50 -11.26
C LYS A 97 -1.64 3.35 -10.40
N GLU A 98 -1.59 3.05 -9.11
CA GLU A 98 -0.70 3.63 -8.10
C GLU A 98 -0.11 2.46 -7.30
N ASN A 99 1.20 2.43 -7.06
CA ASN A 99 1.79 1.37 -6.23
C ASN A 99 1.55 1.63 -4.76
N PHE A 100 1.82 2.86 -4.33
CA PHE A 100 1.67 3.29 -2.95
C PHE A 100 1.11 4.71 -2.89
N ARG A 101 0.24 4.97 -1.91
CA ARG A 101 -0.29 6.31 -1.64
C ARG A 101 -0.52 6.52 -0.14
N ILE A 102 -0.17 7.70 0.34
CA ILE A 102 -0.57 8.22 1.66
C ILE A 102 -1.65 9.28 1.46
N ARG A 103 -2.79 9.13 2.12
CA ARG A 103 -3.82 10.17 2.15
C ARG A 103 -3.67 11.03 3.37
N ILE A 104 -3.77 12.34 3.15
CA ILE A 104 -3.91 13.38 4.18
C ILE A 104 -5.42 13.66 4.33
N PRO A 105 -6.05 13.47 5.49
CA PRO A 105 -7.36 14.01 5.75
C PRO A 105 -7.25 15.53 5.71
N ARG A 106 -8.15 16.15 4.94
CA ARG A 106 -8.33 17.59 5.00
C ARG A 106 -8.74 17.93 6.43
N GLU A 107 -8.07 18.90 7.05
CA GLU A 107 -8.60 19.54 8.24
C GLU A 107 -10.06 19.91 7.94
N GLN A 108 -10.99 19.37 8.72
CA GLN A 108 -12.36 19.87 8.70
C GLN A 108 -12.24 21.30 9.22
N LYS A 109 -12.30 22.28 8.31
CA LYS A 109 -12.44 23.68 8.72
C LYS A 109 -13.68 23.76 9.62
N PRO A 110 -13.58 24.40 10.80
CA PRO A 110 -14.73 24.60 11.68
C PRO A 110 -15.84 25.40 10.99
#